data_AF-A0A084Y5T6-F1
#
_entry.id   AF-A0A084Y5T6-F1
#
_cell.length_a   1.000
_cell.length_b   1.000
_cell.length_c   1.000
_cell.angle_alpha   90.00
_cell.angle_beta   90.00
_cell.angle_gamma   90.00
#
_symmetry.space_group_name_H-M   'P 1'
#
loop_
_entity.id
_entity.type
_entity.pdbx_description
1 polymer ?
#
loop_
_entity_poly.entity_id
_entity_poly.type
_entity_poly.pdbx_seq_one_letter_code
_entity_poly.pdbx_strand_id
1 'polypeptide(L)'
;MVGIGNPPRPRGRLPGVACIGRHRQGFTLIELLVVLSIIALLLTLAVPKYIHSVDVAKEAVLSENLHLVRETIDKFYGDKGRYPESLDELVSEKYLRSLPYDPITASTRTWTIIEPTHTNNSPDVKGKVYDLKSGAPGSTLDGKPFADL
;
A
#
# COMPACT_ATOMS: atom_id res chain seq x y z
N MET A 1 -41.83 36.20 90.46
CA MET A 1 -41.31 34.84 90.74
C MET A 1 -42.25 33.86 90.06
N VAL A 2 -41.93 32.95 89.13
CA VAL A 2 -40.77 32.08 88.81
C VAL A 2 -40.99 31.74 87.31
N GLY A 3 -40.08 31.90 86.34
CA GLY A 3 -38.78 31.24 86.20
C GLY A 3 -38.94 29.83 85.59
N ILE A 4 -38.17 29.51 84.54
CA ILE A 4 -37.85 28.14 84.06
C ILE A 4 -38.93 27.48 83.17
N GLY A 5 -38.66 26.98 81.96
CA GLY A 5 -37.44 26.86 81.18
C GLY A 5 -37.79 26.28 79.79
N ASN A 6 -37.13 26.77 78.75
CA ASN A 6 -37.32 26.32 77.37
C ASN A 6 -36.66 24.94 77.20
N PRO A 7 -37.28 23.93 76.57
CA PRO A 7 -36.65 22.62 76.40
C PRO A 7 -35.45 22.68 75.44
N PRO A 8 -34.47 21.77 75.60
CA PRO A 8 -33.27 21.73 74.76
C PRO A 8 -33.60 21.34 73.32
N ARG A 9 -32.99 22.03 72.35
CA ARG A 9 -33.03 21.62 70.94
C ARG A 9 -32.12 20.39 70.75
N PRO A 10 -32.58 19.32 70.08
CA PRO A 10 -31.69 18.24 69.71
C PRO A 10 -30.69 18.73 68.64
N ARG A 11 -29.39 18.58 68.92
CA ARG A 11 -28.32 18.67 67.92
C ARG A 11 -27.92 17.26 67.50
N GLY A 12 -27.80 17.05 66.20
CA GLY A 12 -27.17 15.88 65.58
C GLY A 12 -28.21 14.96 64.96
N ARG A 13 -28.01 14.43 63.75
CA ARG A 13 -26.75 14.05 63.11
C ARG A 13 -27.05 13.95 61.61
N LEU A 14 -26.34 14.71 60.77
CA LEU A 14 -26.39 14.45 59.33
C LEU A 14 -25.82 13.05 59.10
N PRO A 15 -26.52 12.16 58.37
CA PRO A 15 -25.94 10.89 57.97
C PRO A 15 -24.71 11.19 57.12
N GLY A 16 -23.56 10.69 57.56
CA GLY A 16 -22.34 10.72 56.76
C GLY A 16 -22.65 10.05 55.43
N VAL A 17 -22.52 10.81 54.34
CA VAL A 17 -22.51 10.26 52.99
C VAL A 17 -21.37 9.25 52.98
N ALA A 18 -21.71 7.96 53.03
CA ALA A 18 -20.74 6.90 52.82
C ALA A 18 -20.29 7.03 51.36
N CYS A 19 -19.12 7.65 51.15
CA CYS A 19 -18.43 7.62 49.88
C CYS A 19 -18.14 6.14 49.62
N ILE A 20 -18.93 5.48 48.77
CA ILE A 20 -18.57 4.17 48.24
C ILE A 20 -17.28 4.41 47.45
N GLY A 21 -16.16 4.11 48.10
CA GLY A 21 -14.84 4.15 47.49
C GLY A 21 -14.87 3.23 46.29
N ARG A 22 -14.98 3.82 45.10
CA ARG A 22 -14.90 3.10 43.84
C ARG A 22 -13.48 2.54 43.79
N HIS A 23 -13.31 1.27 44.16
CA HIS A 23 -12.04 0.58 44.07
C HIS A 23 -11.56 0.73 42.63
N ARG A 24 -10.58 1.60 42.42
CA ARG A 24 -9.90 1.71 41.12
C ARG A 24 -9.04 0.46 41.02
N GLN A 25 -9.61 -0.58 40.42
CA GLN A 25 -8.85 -1.76 40.03
C GLN A 25 -7.88 -1.31 38.94
N GLY A 26 -6.59 -1.36 39.25
CA GLY A 26 -5.51 -1.14 38.28
C GLY A 26 -5.18 -2.44 37.57
N PHE A 27 -4.66 -2.34 36.35
CA PHE A 27 -4.14 -3.48 35.59
C PHE A 27 -2.98 -4.12 36.36
N THR A 28 -2.95 -5.45 36.38
CA THR A 28 -1.84 -6.20 36.95
C THR A 28 -0.71 -6.34 35.92
N LEU A 29 0.54 -6.49 36.37
CA LEU A 29 1.67 -6.75 35.46
C LEU A 29 1.44 -8.03 34.64
N ILE A 30 0.88 -9.07 35.26
CA ILE A 30 0.59 -10.33 34.58
C ILE A 30 -0.45 -10.17 33.47
N GLU A 31 -1.44 -9.30 33.64
CA GLU A 31 -2.45 -9.03 32.61
C GLU A 31 -1.85 -8.38 31.37
N LEU A 32 -0.95 -7.40 31.55
CA LEU A 32 -0.21 -6.83 30.44
C LEU A 32 0.73 -7.86 29.78
N LEU A 33 1.36 -8.74 30.54
CA LEU A 33 2.20 -9.81 29.99
C LEU A 33 1.39 -10.79 29.12
N VAL A 34 0.22 -11.22 29.59
CA VAL A 34 -0.65 -12.10 28.79
C VAL A 34 -1.13 -11.40 27.52
N VAL A 35 -1.56 -10.14 27.61
CA VAL A 35 -2.00 -9.36 26.44
C VAL A 35 -0.87 -9.21 25.41
N LEU A 36 0.33 -8.81 25.85
CA LEU A 36 1.47 -8.69 24.95
C LEU A 36 1.86 -10.03 24.33
N SER A 37 1.74 -11.14 25.09
CA SER A 37 2.03 -12.48 24.57
C SER A 37 1.06 -12.89 23.46
N ILE A 38 -0.23 -12.56 23.60
CA ILE A 38 -1.25 -12.84 22.58
C ILE A 38 -1.02 -11.95 21.35
N ILE A 39 -0.71 -10.67 21.53
CA ILE A 39 -0.41 -9.75 20.42
C ILE A 39 0.82 -10.24 19.63
N ALA A 40 1.90 -10.64 20.31
CA ALA A 40 3.10 -11.16 19.67
C ALA A 40 2.83 -12.44 18.86
N LEU A 41 2.01 -13.35 19.42
CA LEU A 41 1.59 -14.57 18.73
C LEU A 41 0.79 -14.26 17.45
N LEU A 42 -0.18 -13.33 17.54
CA LEU A 42 -0.99 -12.94 16.39
C LEU A 42 -0.15 -12.26 15.29
N LEU A 43 0.75 -11.34 15.65
CA LEU A 43 1.61 -10.66 14.69
C LEU A 43 2.49 -11.64 13.91
N THR A 44 3.01 -12.67 14.58
CA THR A 44 3.85 -13.71 13.96
C THR A 44 3.13 -14.41 12.80
N LEU A 45 1.81 -14.64 12.92
CA LEU A 45 1.01 -15.28 11.87
C LEU A 45 0.45 -14.28 10.84
N ALA A 46 0.14 -13.05 11.27
CA ALA A 46 -0.52 -12.05 10.43
C ALA A 46 0.44 -11.37 9.43
N VAL A 47 1.66 -11.01 9.86
CA VAL A 47 2.63 -10.27 9.04
C VAL A 47 2.99 -10.99 7.73
N PRO A 48 3.42 -12.26 7.70
CA PRO A 48 3.86 -12.89 6.45
C PRO A 48 2.74 -12.97 5.40
N LYS A 49 1.49 -13.16 5.83
CA LYS A 49 0.33 -13.18 4.92
C LYS A 49 0.08 -11.81 4.27
N TYR A 50 0.25 -10.73 5.02
CA TYR A 50 0.05 -9.39 4.51
C TYR A 50 1.07 -9.05 3.41
N ILE A 51 2.36 -9.30 3.65
CA ILE A 51 3.43 -9.00 2.68
C ILE A 51 3.18 -9.74 1.35
N HIS A 52 2.86 -11.04 1.41
CA HIS A 52 2.56 -11.84 0.21
C HIS A 52 1.40 -11.25 -0.62
N SER A 53 0.32 -10.81 0.02
CA SER A 53 -0.82 -10.22 -0.71
C SER A 53 -0.47 -8.92 -1.42
N VAL A 54 0.42 -8.12 -0.82
CA VAL A 54 0.90 -6.87 -1.41
C VAL A 54 1.78 -7.18 -2.61
N ASP A 55 2.67 -8.16 -2.52
CA ASP A 55 3.56 -8.51 -3.63
C ASP A 55 2.80 -9.04 -4.84
N VAL A 56 1.81 -9.94 -4.65
CA VAL A 56 0.90 -10.38 -5.73
C VAL A 56 0.18 -9.19 -6.38
N ALA A 57 -0.30 -8.23 -5.59
CA ALA A 57 -0.97 -7.04 -6.12
C ALA A 57 -0.02 -6.16 -6.94
N LYS A 58 1.23 -6.00 -6.50
CA LYS A 58 2.25 -5.26 -7.26
C LYS A 58 2.57 -5.96 -8.58
N GLU A 59 2.73 -7.28 -8.58
CA GLU A 59 2.98 -8.06 -9.79
C GLU A 59 1.83 -7.93 -10.80
N ALA A 60 0.59 -8.03 -10.33
CA ALA A 60 -0.59 -7.87 -11.18
C ALA A 60 -0.65 -6.47 -11.82
N VAL A 61 -0.40 -5.42 -11.03
CA VAL A 61 -0.36 -4.04 -11.54
C VAL A 61 0.79 -3.84 -12.53
N LEU A 62 1.96 -4.43 -12.27
CA LEU A 62 3.10 -4.35 -13.18
C LEU A 62 2.78 -5.02 -14.53
N SER A 63 2.23 -6.23 -14.51
CA SER A 63 1.86 -6.97 -15.71
C SER A 63 0.81 -6.22 -16.54
N GLU A 64 -0.22 -5.68 -15.89
CA GLU A 64 -1.25 -4.87 -16.55
C GLU A 64 -0.66 -3.60 -17.18
N ASN A 65 0.21 -2.88 -16.46
CA ASN A 65 0.86 -1.68 -16.97
C ASN A 65 1.73 -1.98 -18.19
N LEU A 66 2.49 -3.08 -18.18
CA LEU A 66 3.28 -3.51 -19.33
C LEU A 66 2.39 -3.87 -20.53
N HIS A 67 1.30 -4.61 -20.29
CA HIS A 67 0.35 -4.97 -21.33
C HIS A 67 -0.28 -3.73 -22.00
N LEU A 68 -0.78 -2.80 -21.19
CA LEU A 68 -1.41 -1.57 -21.68
C LEU A 68 -0.44 -0.71 -22.49
N VAL A 69 0.82 -0.57 -22.07
CA VAL A 69 1.79 0.23 -22.82
C VAL A 69 2.17 -0.46 -24.13
N ARG A 70 2.37 -1.78 -24.14
CA ARG A 70 2.63 -2.54 -25.38
C ARG A 70 1.49 -2.40 -26.38
N GLU A 71 0.24 -2.59 -25.93
CA GLU A 71 -0.94 -2.37 -26.78
C GLU A 71 -0.98 -0.94 -27.34
N THR A 72 -0.61 0.03 -26.51
CA THR A 72 -0.57 1.44 -26.90
C THR A 72 0.53 1.72 -27.95
N ILE A 73 1.69 1.07 -27.82
CA ILE A 73 2.78 1.13 -28.81
C ILE A 73 2.31 0.53 -30.14
N ASP A 74 1.67 -0.64 -30.11
CA ASP A 74 1.13 -1.29 -31.31
C ASP A 74 0.08 -0.41 -31.99
N LYS A 75 -0.80 0.23 -31.22
CA LYS A 75 -1.77 1.19 -31.71
C LYS A 75 -1.12 2.41 -32.35
N PHE A 76 -0.10 2.97 -31.71
CA PHE A 76 0.68 4.08 -32.27
C PHE A 76 1.31 3.70 -33.61
N TYR A 77 1.87 2.48 -33.70
CA TYR A 77 2.41 1.95 -34.95
C TYR A 77 1.33 1.79 -36.03
N GLY A 78 0.15 1.29 -35.67
CA GLY A 78 -1.00 1.17 -36.59
C GLY A 78 -1.46 2.51 -37.15
N ASP A 79 -1.42 3.57 -36.34
CA ASP A 79 -1.89 4.90 -36.73
C ASP A 79 -0.83 5.72 -37.50
N LYS A 80 0.44 5.65 -37.08
CA LYS A 80 1.54 6.50 -37.59
C LYS A 80 2.47 5.78 -38.57
N GLY A 81 2.39 4.45 -38.65
CA GLY A 81 3.28 3.62 -39.48
C GLY A 81 4.74 3.59 -39.01
N ARG A 82 5.00 3.96 -37.74
CA ARG A 82 6.31 3.90 -37.11
C ARG A 82 6.18 3.70 -35.61
N TYR A 83 7.22 3.19 -34.96
CA TYR A 83 7.29 3.13 -33.50
C TYR A 83 7.59 4.53 -32.92
N PRO A 84 7.25 4.76 -31.64
CA PRO A 84 7.62 6.00 -30.97
C PRO A 84 9.14 6.09 -30.78
N GLU A 85 9.67 7.32 -30.77
CA GLU A 85 11.08 7.62 -30.49
C GLU A 85 11.39 7.54 -28.99
N SER A 86 10.38 7.75 -28.15
CA SER A 86 10.48 7.69 -26.69
C SER A 86 9.09 7.41 -26.08
N LEU A 87 9.07 6.93 -24.84
CA LEU A 87 7.81 6.71 -24.12
C LEU A 87 7.06 8.03 -23.86
N ASP A 88 7.77 9.14 -23.70
CA ASP A 88 7.18 10.47 -23.53
C ASP A 88 6.35 10.92 -24.74
N GLU A 89 6.70 10.42 -25.94
CA GLU A 89 5.95 10.70 -27.17
C GLU A 89 4.50 10.18 -27.10
N LEU A 90 4.29 9.02 -26.46
CA LEU A 90 2.96 8.46 -26.24
C LEU A 90 2.10 9.40 -25.37
N VAL A 91 2.71 10.15 -24.46
CA VAL A 91 2.01 11.12 -23.61
C VAL A 91 1.74 12.43 -24.37
N SER A 92 2.71 12.90 -25.17
CA SER A 92 2.53 14.13 -25.96
C SER A 92 1.46 13.97 -27.03
N GLU A 93 1.45 12.82 -27.71
CA GLU A 93 0.48 12.47 -28.77
C GLU A 93 -0.85 11.95 -28.21
N LYS A 94 -1.05 11.99 -26.88
CA LYS A 94 -2.32 11.66 -26.19
C LYS A 94 -2.75 10.19 -26.32
N TYR A 95 -1.82 9.29 -26.61
CA TYR A 95 -2.05 7.84 -26.50
C TYR A 95 -2.10 7.40 -25.04
N LEU A 96 -1.25 7.99 -24.19
CA LEU A 96 -1.27 7.84 -22.74
C LEU A 96 -1.60 9.18 -22.07
N ARG A 97 -2.31 9.11 -20.94
CA ARG A 97 -2.52 10.30 -20.09
C ARG A 97 -1.25 10.68 -19.33
N SER A 98 -0.50 9.67 -18.90
CA SER A 98 0.78 9.74 -18.23
C SER A 98 1.46 8.37 -18.30
N LEU A 99 2.77 8.31 -18.10
CA LEU A 99 3.46 7.03 -17.99
C LEU A 99 2.97 6.24 -16.77
N PRO A 100 2.80 4.91 -16.89
CA PRO A 100 2.40 4.09 -15.77
C PRO A 100 3.54 3.96 -14.74
N TYR A 101 3.16 3.74 -13.49
CA TYR A 101 4.06 3.57 -12.37
C TYR A 101 4.44 2.09 -12.22
N ASP A 102 5.74 1.80 -12.07
CA ASP A 102 6.24 0.47 -11.73
C ASP A 102 6.18 0.27 -10.20
N PRO A 103 5.32 -0.63 -9.69
CA PRO A 103 5.15 -0.86 -8.26
C PRO A 103 6.29 -1.64 -7.60
N ILE A 104 7.21 -2.24 -8.37
CA ILE A 104 8.37 -2.97 -7.87
C ILE A 104 9.58 -2.04 -7.73
N THR A 105 9.85 -1.22 -8.74
CA THR A 105 10.95 -0.22 -8.68
C THR A 105 10.55 1.11 -8.04
N ALA A 106 9.26 1.28 -7.74
CA ALA A 106 8.67 2.50 -7.22
C ALA A 106 8.95 3.75 -8.08
N SER A 107 8.92 3.59 -9.40
CA SER A 107 9.36 4.62 -10.36
C SER A 107 8.55 4.57 -11.66
N THR A 108 8.46 5.70 -12.35
CA THR A 108 7.86 5.83 -13.69
C THR A 108 8.90 5.79 -14.81
N ARG A 109 10.20 5.73 -14.46
CA ARG A 109 11.32 5.94 -15.39
C ARG A 109 12.27 4.77 -15.53
N THR A 110 12.09 3.72 -14.74
CA THR A 110 13.00 2.57 -14.71
C THR A 110 12.61 1.51 -15.74
N TRP A 111 12.03 1.93 -16.86
CA TRP A 111 11.61 1.02 -17.91
C TRP A 111 12.77 0.75 -18.88
N THR A 112 12.95 -0.52 -19.24
CA THR A 112 13.94 -0.92 -20.25
C THR A 112 13.26 -0.95 -21.61
N ILE A 113 13.75 -0.12 -22.52
CA ILE A 113 13.23 0.00 -23.88
C ILE A 113 14.00 -0.98 -24.78
N ILE A 114 13.27 -1.74 -25.60
CA ILE A 114 13.85 -2.59 -26.64
C ILE A 114 13.62 -1.92 -28.00
N GLU A 115 14.70 -1.77 -28.75
CA GLU A 115 14.67 -1.23 -30.11
C GLU A 115 14.25 -2.31 -31.13
N PRO A 116 13.52 -1.94 -32.20
CA PRO A 116 13.20 -2.87 -33.27
C PRO A 116 14.49 -3.37 -33.93
N THR A 117 14.58 -4.67 -34.20
CA THR A 117 15.80 -5.27 -34.77
C THR A 117 16.01 -4.83 -36.22
N HIS A 118 16.96 -3.92 -36.48
CA HIS A 118 17.40 -3.56 -37.83
C HIS A 118 18.37 -4.62 -38.40
N THR A 119 17.86 -5.79 -38.76
CA THR A 119 18.67 -6.74 -39.56
C THR A 119 18.71 -6.28 -41.01
N ASN A 120 19.81 -6.56 -41.69
CA ASN A 120 20.05 -6.29 -43.12
C ASN A 120 19.00 -6.89 -44.08
N ASN A 121 18.14 -7.80 -43.59
CA ASN A 121 17.03 -8.39 -44.34
C ASN A 121 15.64 -8.00 -43.82
N SER A 122 15.55 -7.15 -42.79
CA SER A 122 14.28 -6.60 -42.30
C SER A 122 14.08 -5.18 -42.85
N PRO A 123 12.85 -4.81 -43.25
CA PRO A 123 12.57 -3.43 -43.64
C PRO A 123 12.99 -2.49 -42.51
N ASP A 124 13.56 -1.34 -42.86
CA ASP A 124 13.98 -0.32 -41.90
C ASP A 124 12.74 0.21 -41.17
N VAL A 125 12.48 -0.33 -39.97
CA VAL A 125 11.33 0.07 -39.17
C VAL A 125 11.71 1.32 -38.39
N LYS A 126 11.01 2.42 -38.65
CA LYS A 126 11.28 3.71 -38.00
C LYS A 126 10.82 3.68 -36.53
N GLY A 127 11.58 4.34 -35.66
CA GLY A 127 11.29 4.47 -34.23
C GLY A 127 12.20 3.62 -33.34
N LYS A 128 12.13 3.84 -32.03
CA LYS A 128 13.04 3.24 -31.05
C LYS A 128 12.36 2.36 -30.01
N VAL A 129 11.07 2.55 -29.79
CA VAL A 129 10.34 1.85 -28.73
C VAL A 129 9.47 0.77 -29.36
N TYR A 130 10.05 -0.42 -29.56
CA TYR A 130 9.32 -1.59 -30.05
C TYR A 130 8.63 -2.33 -28.89
N ASP A 131 9.39 -2.63 -27.84
CA ASP A 131 8.89 -3.32 -26.65
C ASP A 131 9.37 -2.62 -25.37
N LEU A 132 8.61 -2.83 -24.30
CA LEU A 132 8.83 -2.28 -22.98
C LEU A 132 8.98 -3.41 -21.96
N LYS A 133 10.02 -3.35 -21.14
CA LYS A 133 10.24 -4.27 -20.03
C LYS A 133 10.42 -3.53 -18.72
N SER A 134 10.04 -4.16 -17.60
CA SER A 134 10.37 -3.62 -16.28
C SER A 134 11.88 -3.68 -16.07
N GLY A 135 12.44 -2.63 -15.48
CA GLY A 135 13.82 -2.62 -14.98
C GLY A 135 13.94 -3.14 -13.54
N ALA A 136 12.88 -3.74 -12.99
CA ALA A 136 12.90 -4.33 -11.66
C ALA A 136 13.89 -5.51 -11.59
N PRO A 137 14.77 -5.54 -10.56
CA PRO A 137 15.59 -6.71 -10.31
C PRO A 137 14.74 -7.85 -9.74
N GLY A 138 15.10 -9.08 -10.08
CA GLY A 138 14.49 -10.29 -9.51
C GLY A 138 13.39 -10.89 -10.38
N SER A 139 12.55 -11.71 -9.73
CA SER A 139 11.52 -12.52 -10.37
C SER A 139 10.22 -12.43 -9.58
N THR A 140 9.12 -12.75 -10.26
CA THR A 140 7.80 -12.95 -9.68
C THR A 140 7.81 -14.08 -8.64
N LEU A 141 6.74 -14.18 -7.87
CA LEU A 141 6.47 -15.31 -6.97
C LEU A 141 6.54 -16.67 -7.69
N ASP A 142 6.17 -16.72 -8.97
CA ASP A 142 6.24 -17.91 -9.83
C ASP A 142 7.64 -18.17 -10.44
N GLY A 143 8.63 -17.32 -10.15
CA GLY A 143 10.01 -17.45 -10.62
C GLY A 143 10.29 -16.87 -12.00
N LYS A 144 9.33 -16.19 -12.64
CA LYS A 144 9.55 -15.51 -13.93
C LYS A 144 10.26 -14.17 -13.71
N PRO A 145 11.32 -13.83 -14.45
CA PRO A 145 11.97 -12.52 -14.32
C PRO A 145 10.97 -11.37 -14.58
N PHE A 146 11.06 -10.27 -13.82
CA PHE A 146 10.19 -9.10 -14.07
C PHE A 146 10.38 -8.48 -15.45
N ALA A 147 11.57 -8.63 -16.03
CA ALA A 147 11.86 -8.22 -17.39
C ALA A 147 11.10 -9.04 -18.45
N ASP A 148 10.57 -10.22 -18.10
CA ASP A 148 9.89 -11.12 -19.03
C ASP A 148 8.37 -11.19 -18.79
N LEU A 149 7.84 -10.30 -17.94
CA LEU A 149 6.41 -10.05 -17.80
C LEU A 149 5.80 -9.38 -19.03
#